data_AF-A0A969TIL7-F1
#
_entry.id   AF-A0A969TIL7-F1
#
_cell.length_a   1.000
_cell.length_b   1.000
_cell.length_c   1.000
_cell.angle_alpha   90.00
_cell.angle_beta   90.00
_cell.angle_gamma   90.00
#
_symmetry.space_group_name_H-M   'P 1'
#
loop_
_entity.id
_entity.type
_entity.pdbx_description
1 polymer ?
#
loop_
_entity_poly.entity_id
_entity_poly.type
_entity_poly.pdbx_seq_one_letter_code
_entity_poly.pdbx_strand_id
1 'polypeptide(L)'
;MQFASALSAFLGKDWQRHASVHMLWHVGIAVSGVVLVRLLGTITQIVLARLMGLTNFGVYTALYTLLGPAFVLAVMGLDTWLLRKGGERETLPTTISQVFSLRLLVIAILTVLSVALVLWTNQEGFAPLLVIFAALSLACELLLTTAATALRSQVRNVAAAWLQISVAGLTLLLIVLFWNAQAPVFTATGYRLLAALCGLALMLWLLRHTLRLIWRPAPLRIRCSASPASILSQTCWAMPVCVQI
;
A
#
# COMPACT_ATOMS: atom_id res chain seq x y z
N MET A 1 6.86 -32.19 -39.32
CA MET A 1 6.24 -30.88 -39.01
C MET A 1 4.94 -30.98 -38.20
N GLN A 2 4.05 -31.96 -38.41
CA GLN A 2 2.78 -32.07 -37.65
C GLN A 2 2.92 -32.32 -36.13
N PHE A 3 4.03 -32.89 -35.67
CA PHE A 3 4.23 -33.16 -34.23
C PHE A 3 4.48 -31.89 -33.40
N ALA A 4 5.08 -30.85 -34.01
CA ALA A 4 5.43 -29.61 -33.31
C ALA A 4 4.20 -28.72 -33.02
N SER A 5 3.19 -28.74 -33.89
CA SER A 5 1.94 -27.99 -33.68
C SER A 5 1.02 -28.65 -32.66
N ALA A 6 1.01 -29.99 -32.58
CA ALA A 6 0.27 -30.71 -31.56
C ALA A 6 0.88 -30.50 -30.16
N LEU A 7 2.22 -30.47 -30.07
CA LEU A 7 2.91 -30.25 -28.80
C LEU A 7 2.71 -28.83 -28.25
N SER A 8 2.71 -27.80 -29.12
CA SER A 8 2.46 -26.41 -28.71
C SER A 8 1.01 -26.16 -28.27
N ALA A 9 0.04 -26.82 -28.91
CA ALA A 9 -1.36 -26.75 -28.51
C ALA A 9 -1.64 -27.45 -27.16
N PHE A 10 -0.99 -28.58 -26.90
CA PHE A 10 -1.13 -29.32 -25.65
C PHE A 10 -0.43 -28.61 -24.48
N LEU A 11 0.83 -28.18 -24.67
CA LEU A 11 1.60 -27.43 -23.66
C LEU A 11 0.94 -26.08 -23.32
N GLY A 12 0.32 -25.41 -24.28
CA GLY A 12 -0.39 -24.14 -24.05
C GLY A 12 -1.60 -24.29 -23.12
N LYS A 13 -2.35 -25.40 -23.23
CA LYS A 13 -3.61 -25.60 -22.50
C LYS A 13 -3.38 -25.95 -21.02
N ASP A 14 -2.40 -26.81 -20.73
CA ASP A 14 -2.09 -27.19 -19.35
C ASP A 14 -1.37 -26.05 -18.59
N TRP A 15 -0.51 -25.29 -19.29
CA TRP A 15 0.12 -24.10 -18.76
C TRP A 15 -0.89 -23.01 -18.40
N GLN A 16 -1.88 -22.76 -19.27
CA GLN A 16 -2.96 -21.82 -18.98
C GLN A 16 -3.76 -22.24 -17.74
N ARG A 17 -4.10 -23.53 -17.60
CA ARG A 17 -4.83 -24.02 -16.41
C ARG A 17 -4.04 -23.82 -15.12
N HIS A 18 -2.74 -24.11 -15.11
CA HIS A 18 -1.90 -23.93 -13.92
C HIS A 18 -1.72 -22.45 -13.58
N ALA A 19 -1.54 -21.58 -14.58
CA ALA A 19 -1.45 -20.14 -14.39
C ALA A 19 -2.75 -19.55 -13.82
N SER A 20 -3.92 -20.01 -14.30
CA SER A 20 -5.22 -19.55 -13.81
C SER A 20 -5.46 -19.90 -12.34
N VAL A 21 -5.16 -21.13 -11.91
CA VAL A 21 -5.37 -21.54 -10.50
C VAL A 21 -4.49 -20.71 -9.55
N HIS A 22 -3.22 -20.47 -9.91
CA HIS A 22 -2.33 -19.66 -9.10
C HIS A 22 -2.76 -18.19 -9.04
N MET A 23 -3.24 -17.61 -10.14
CA MET A 23 -3.79 -16.24 -10.13
C MET A 23 -5.05 -16.13 -9.26
N LEU A 24 -5.97 -17.09 -9.36
CA LEU A 24 -7.18 -17.13 -8.54
C LEU A 24 -6.86 -17.18 -7.05
N TRP A 25 -5.82 -17.93 -6.66
CA TRP A 25 -5.37 -18.00 -5.27
C TRP A 25 -4.87 -16.65 -4.74
N HIS A 26 -4.02 -15.94 -5.50
CA HIS A 26 -3.50 -14.62 -5.10
C HIS A 26 -4.59 -13.56 -5.01
N VAL A 27 -5.54 -13.60 -5.94
CA VAL A 27 -6.72 -12.71 -5.91
C VAL A 27 -7.59 -13.04 -4.69
N GLY A 28 -7.84 -14.32 -4.40
CA GLY A 28 -8.61 -14.75 -3.24
C GLY A 28 -8.01 -14.25 -1.92
N ILE A 29 -6.69 -14.37 -1.75
CA ILE A 29 -5.99 -13.85 -0.57
C ILE A 29 -6.12 -12.32 -0.50
N ALA A 30 -5.90 -11.61 -1.60
CA ALA A 30 -5.99 -10.14 -1.61
C ALA A 30 -7.40 -9.66 -1.25
N VAL A 31 -8.44 -10.28 -1.81
CA VAL A 31 -9.85 -9.94 -1.55
C VAL A 31 -10.22 -10.26 -0.10
N SER A 32 -9.87 -11.44 0.41
CA SER A 32 -10.17 -11.83 1.80
C SER A 32 -9.54 -10.87 2.82
N GLY A 33 -8.29 -10.43 2.58
CA GLY A 33 -7.63 -9.44 3.42
C GLY A 33 -8.37 -8.10 3.44
N VAL A 34 -8.80 -7.61 2.28
CA VAL A 34 -9.58 -6.35 2.20
C VAL A 34 -10.92 -6.48 2.92
N VAL A 35 -11.63 -7.58 2.73
CA VAL A 35 -12.92 -7.84 3.41
C VAL A 35 -12.72 -7.86 4.92
N LEU A 36 -11.70 -8.55 5.42
CA LEU A 36 -11.43 -8.65 6.84
C LEU A 36 -11.10 -7.28 7.45
N VAL A 37 -10.28 -6.47 6.78
CA VAL A 37 -9.95 -5.10 7.22
C VAL A 37 -11.20 -4.22 7.29
N ARG A 38 -12.09 -4.33 6.29
CA ARG A 38 -13.36 -3.60 6.28
C ARG A 38 -14.27 -4.03 7.43
N LEU A 39 -14.38 -5.34 7.67
CA LEU A 39 -15.16 -5.88 8.77
C LEU A 39 -14.62 -5.42 10.13
N LEU A 40 -13.31 -5.44 10.35
CA LEU A 40 -12.68 -4.90 11.56
C LEU A 40 -12.94 -3.39 11.72
N GLY A 41 -12.85 -2.64 10.62
CA GLY A 41 -13.16 -1.20 10.62
C GLY A 41 -14.60 -0.93 11.04
N THR A 42 -15.56 -1.68 10.50
CA THR A 42 -16.98 -1.58 10.87
C THR A 42 -17.22 -1.95 12.33
N ILE A 43 -16.61 -3.04 12.82
CA ILE A 43 -16.68 -3.41 14.25
C ILE A 43 -16.14 -2.27 15.12
N THR A 44 -14.99 -1.71 14.75
CA THR A 44 -14.37 -0.60 15.46
C THR A 44 -15.31 0.61 15.53
N GLN A 45 -15.97 0.95 14.43
CA GLN A 45 -16.96 2.04 14.40
C GLN A 45 -18.17 1.76 15.30
N ILE A 46 -18.70 0.53 15.30
CA ILE A 46 -19.82 0.14 16.18
C ILE A 46 -19.41 0.25 17.66
N VAL A 47 -18.22 -0.22 18.00
CA VAL A 47 -17.67 -0.13 19.35
C VAL A 47 -17.50 1.34 19.76
N LEU A 48 -16.95 2.19 18.89
CA LEU A 48 -16.82 3.63 19.15
C LEU A 48 -18.17 4.30 19.37
N ALA A 49 -19.16 4.03 18.52
CA ALA A 49 -20.50 4.59 18.64
C ALA A 49 -21.13 4.24 20.00
N ARG A 50 -20.91 3.01 20.48
CA ARG A 50 -21.42 2.56 21.78
C ARG A 50 -20.67 3.17 22.97
N LEU A 51 -19.36 3.33 22.86
CA LEU A 51 -18.52 3.81 23.96
C LEU A 51 -18.54 5.34 24.11
N MET A 52 -18.63 6.09 23.01
CA MET A 52 -18.61 7.57 23.02
C MET A 52 -19.96 8.18 23.38
N GLY A 53 -21.06 7.48 23.08
CA GLY A 53 -22.40 8.05 23.06
C GLY A 53 -22.66 8.88 21.80
N LEU A 54 -23.92 9.24 21.57
CA LEU A 54 -24.39 9.84 20.32
C LEU A 54 -23.70 11.19 20.00
N THR A 55 -23.57 12.06 21.00
CA THR A 55 -23.04 13.42 20.84
C THR A 55 -21.57 13.43 20.45
N ASN A 56 -20.72 12.74 21.21
CA ASN A 56 -19.29 12.67 20.97
C ASN A 56 -18.97 11.91 19.67
N PHE A 57 -19.73 10.85 19.36
CA PHE A 57 -19.60 10.14 18.10
C PHE A 57 -20.01 11.02 16.90
N GLY A 58 -21.03 11.88 17.07
CA GLY A 58 -21.41 12.90 16.08
C GLY A 58 -20.27 13.87 15.78
N VAL A 59 -19.64 14.43 16.82
CA VAL A 59 -18.47 15.34 16.66
C VAL A 59 -17.31 14.62 15.98
N TYR A 60 -17.00 13.39 16.41
CA TYR A 60 -15.95 12.57 15.80
C TYR A 60 -16.22 12.33 14.31
N THR A 61 -17.41 11.85 13.96
CA THR A 61 -17.76 11.54 12.57
C THR A 61 -17.84 12.80 11.71
N ALA A 62 -18.38 13.91 12.21
CA ALA A 62 -18.39 15.19 11.52
C ALA A 62 -16.98 15.68 11.20
N LEU A 63 -16.06 15.60 12.18
CA LEU A 63 -14.66 15.99 11.98
C LEU A 63 -13.99 15.18 10.86
N TYR A 64 -14.09 13.86 10.91
CA TYR A 64 -13.51 12.98 9.89
C TYR A 64 -14.20 13.14 8.52
N THR A 65 -15.50 13.43 8.49
CA THR A 65 -16.24 13.67 7.25
C THR A 65 -15.85 15.00 6.61
N LEU A 66 -15.54 16.02 7.43
CA LEU A 66 -15.09 17.32 6.94
C LEU A 66 -13.66 17.25 6.38
N LEU A 67 -12.78 16.48 7.02
CA LEU A 67 -11.39 16.26 6.56
C LEU A 67 -11.30 15.30 5.36
N GLY A 68 -12.18 14.30 5.28
CA GLY A 68 -12.11 13.20 4.32
C GLY A 68 -12.00 13.59 2.84
N PRO A 69 -12.85 14.49 2.30
CA PRO A 69 -12.83 14.85 0.89
C PRO A 69 -11.49 15.39 0.39
N ALA A 70 -10.79 16.20 1.20
CA ALA A 70 -9.47 16.70 0.86
C ALA A 70 -8.47 15.56 0.64
N PHE A 71 -8.56 14.52 1.48
CA PHE A 71 -7.71 13.33 1.38
C PHE A 71 -8.10 12.39 0.25
N VAL A 72 -9.38 12.32 -0.15
CA VAL A 72 -9.80 11.56 -1.34
C VAL A 72 -9.14 12.13 -2.60
N LEU A 73 -9.05 13.45 -2.72
CA LEU A 73 -8.35 14.10 -3.85
C LEU A 73 -6.87 13.72 -3.90
N ALA A 74 -6.22 13.49 -2.76
CA ALA A 74 -4.82 13.04 -2.70
C ALA A 74 -4.60 11.64 -3.29
N VAL A 75 -5.64 10.79 -3.26
CA VAL A 75 -5.57 9.40 -3.74
C VAL A 75 -5.83 9.36 -5.25
N MET A 76 -6.68 10.24 -5.77
CA MET A 76 -7.05 10.26 -7.17
C MET A 76 -5.87 10.65 -8.06
N GLY A 77 -5.56 9.82 -9.05
CA GLY A 77 -4.57 10.08 -10.11
C GLY A 77 -3.21 9.40 -9.89
N LEU A 78 -2.69 9.37 -8.67
CA LEU A 78 -1.34 8.85 -8.44
C LEU A 78 -1.27 7.32 -8.44
N ASP A 79 -2.29 6.65 -7.91
CA ASP A 79 -2.35 5.17 -7.92
C ASP A 79 -2.42 4.64 -9.36
N THR A 80 -3.18 5.30 -10.23
CA THR A 80 -3.26 4.98 -11.66
C THR A 80 -1.92 5.17 -12.37
N TRP A 81 -1.21 6.24 -12.03
CA TRP A 81 0.13 6.51 -12.58
C TRP A 81 1.14 5.43 -12.17
N LEU A 82 1.13 5.03 -10.89
CA LEU A 82 2.02 4.00 -10.35
C LEU A 82 1.78 2.63 -10.98
N LEU A 83 0.52 2.28 -11.25
CA LEU A 83 0.17 1.06 -11.97
C LEU A 83 0.66 1.08 -13.43
N ARG A 84 0.57 2.24 -14.11
CA ARG A 84 1.05 2.38 -15.49
C ARG A 84 2.57 2.26 -15.59
N LYS A 85 3.31 2.83 -14.63
CA LYS A 85 4.78 2.80 -14.63
C LYS A 85 5.39 1.54 -14.03
N GLY A 86 4.64 0.77 -13.24
CA GLY A 86 5.10 -0.49 -12.63
C GLY A 86 5.48 -1.60 -13.61
N GLY A 87 5.20 -1.47 -14.91
CA GLY A 87 5.62 -2.41 -15.95
C GLY A 87 7.11 -2.33 -16.32
N GLU A 88 7.77 -1.20 -16.08
CA GLU A 88 9.17 -0.94 -16.45
C GLU A 88 10.10 -1.35 -15.28
N ARG A 89 10.69 -2.55 -15.33
CA ARG A 89 11.47 -3.12 -14.20
C ARG A 89 12.79 -2.40 -13.90
N GLU A 90 13.45 -1.81 -14.89
CA GLU A 90 14.81 -1.26 -14.75
C GLU A 90 14.84 0.10 -14.03
N THR A 91 13.82 0.94 -14.22
CA THR A 91 13.70 2.29 -13.63
C THR A 91 12.81 2.35 -12.39
N LEU A 92 12.38 1.18 -11.92
CA LEU A 92 11.40 1.02 -10.86
C LEU A 92 11.80 1.65 -9.50
N PRO A 93 13.04 1.55 -8.99
CA PRO A 93 13.36 2.08 -7.66
C PRO A 93 13.44 3.61 -7.61
N THR A 94 14.00 4.25 -8.64
CA THR A 94 14.08 5.72 -8.72
C THR A 94 12.70 6.34 -8.87
N THR A 95 11.86 5.70 -9.69
CA THR A 95 10.47 6.09 -9.90
C THR A 95 9.64 5.99 -8.63
N ILE A 96 9.76 4.89 -7.87
CA ILE A 96 9.02 4.71 -6.60
C ILE A 96 9.36 5.82 -5.61
N SER A 97 10.65 6.17 -5.47
CA SER A 97 11.07 7.21 -4.53
C SER A 97 10.50 8.58 -4.88
N GLN A 98 10.53 8.94 -6.17
CA GLN A 98 9.97 10.21 -6.67
C GLN A 98 8.45 10.29 -6.49
N VAL A 99 7.73 9.19 -6.73
CA VAL A 99 6.29 9.15 -6.49
C VAL A 99 5.97 9.27 -5.00
N PHE A 100 6.76 8.60 -4.15
CA PHE A 100 6.55 8.64 -2.72
C PHE A 100 6.83 10.03 -2.14
N SER A 101 7.86 10.74 -2.62
CA SER A 101 8.15 12.11 -2.20
C SER A 101 7.10 13.11 -2.67
N LEU A 102 6.64 13.02 -3.92
CA LEU A 102 5.50 13.79 -4.43
C LEU A 102 4.24 13.50 -3.60
N ARG A 103 4.04 12.21 -3.28
CA ARG A 103 3.16 11.65 -2.25
C ARG A 103 3.04 12.51 -1.01
N LEU A 104 4.17 12.50 -0.32
CA LEU A 104 4.35 13.10 0.97
C LEU A 104 4.09 14.61 0.92
N LEU A 105 4.55 15.28 -0.15
CA LEU A 105 4.33 16.70 -0.36
C LEU A 105 2.85 17.03 -0.52
N VAL A 106 2.12 16.30 -1.39
CA VAL A 106 0.68 16.51 -1.60
C VAL A 106 -0.10 16.28 -0.31
N ILE A 107 0.21 15.20 0.43
CA ILE A 107 -0.44 14.92 1.72
C ILE A 107 -0.12 16.02 2.74
N ALA A 108 1.11 16.51 2.81
CA ALA A 108 1.49 17.58 3.73
C ALA A 108 0.72 18.87 3.45
N ILE A 109 0.66 19.30 2.18
CA ILE A 109 -0.10 20.49 1.76
C ILE A 109 -1.58 20.33 2.11
N LEU A 110 -2.18 19.19 1.75
CA LEU A 110 -3.60 18.93 2.02
C LEU A 110 -3.89 18.87 3.52
N THR A 111 -2.96 18.34 4.33
CA THR A 111 -3.11 18.31 5.79
C THR A 111 -3.14 19.73 6.34
N VAL A 112 -2.20 20.59 5.94
CA VAL A 112 -2.15 22.00 6.37
C VAL A 112 -3.40 22.75 5.93
N LEU A 113 -3.80 22.59 4.66
CA LEU A 113 -4.98 23.26 4.11
C LEU A 113 -6.26 22.81 4.81
N SER A 114 -6.41 21.52 5.08
CA SER A 114 -7.60 20.99 5.74
C SER A 114 -7.68 21.43 7.20
N VAL A 115 -6.56 21.45 7.93
CA VAL A 115 -6.52 21.99 9.30
C VAL A 115 -6.90 23.46 9.30
N ALA A 116 -6.33 24.27 8.39
CA ALA A 116 -6.67 25.69 8.29
C ALA A 116 -8.16 25.92 7.99
N LEU A 117 -8.73 25.14 7.05
CA LEU A 117 -10.15 25.21 6.70
C LEU A 117 -11.06 24.89 7.89
N VAL A 118 -10.77 23.82 8.62
CA VAL A 118 -11.57 23.43 9.79
C VAL A 118 -11.46 24.48 10.90
N LEU A 119 -10.25 24.98 11.19
CA LEU A 119 -10.06 26.01 12.22
C LEU A 119 -10.77 27.32 11.86
N TRP A 120 -10.87 27.67 10.58
CA TRP A 120 -11.60 28.86 10.14
C TRP A 120 -13.11 28.75 10.44
N THR A 121 -13.70 27.56 10.39
CA THR A 121 -15.14 27.42 10.69
C THR A 121 -15.52 27.72 12.14
N ASN A 122 -14.56 27.76 13.06
CA ASN A 122 -14.70 28.13 14.47
C ASN A 122 -15.94 27.53 15.18
N GLN A 123 -16.26 26.26 14.91
CA GLN A 123 -17.40 25.62 15.55
C GLN A 123 -17.07 25.21 16.99
N GLU A 124 -18.00 25.51 17.91
CA GLU A 124 -17.93 25.12 19.31
C GLU A 124 -17.89 23.58 19.41
N GLY A 125 -16.77 23.03 19.91
CA GLY A 125 -16.54 21.59 20.07
C GLY A 125 -15.32 21.05 19.32
N PHE A 126 -14.79 21.78 18.34
CA PHE A 126 -13.54 21.39 17.67
C PHE A 126 -12.32 22.00 18.35
N ALA A 127 -11.79 21.29 19.36
CA ALA A 127 -10.52 21.67 19.95
C ALA A 127 -9.40 21.62 18.89
N PRO A 128 -8.51 22.62 18.79
CA PRO A 128 -7.52 22.71 17.72
C PRO A 128 -6.56 21.51 17.71
N LEU A 129 -6.17 21.02 18.89
CA LEU A 129 -5.35 19.81 19.02
C LEU A 129 -6.04 18.56 18.47
N LEU A 130 -7.35 18.45 18.65
CA LEU A 130 -8.13 17.32 18.13
C LEU A 130 -8.15 17.34 16.59
N VAL A 131 -8.33 18.51 16.00
CA VAL A 131 -8.30 18.69 14.54
C VAL A 131 -6.93 18.30 13.98
N ILE A 132 -5.84 18.76 14.61
CA ILE A 132 -4.47 18.41 14.20
C ILE A 132 -4.24 16.90 14.29
N PHE A 133 -4.66 16.25 15.37
CA PHE A 133 -4.51 14.79 15.54
C PHE A 133 -5.34 14.00 14.53
N ALA A 134 -6.58 14.42 14.25
CA ALA A 134 -7.43 13.79 13.25
C ALA A 134 -6.83 13.93 11.84
N ALA A 135 -6.33 15.13 11.49
CA ALA A 135 -5.68 15.38 10.21
C ALA A 135 -4.39 14.57 10.05
N LEU A 136 -3.54 14.52 11.08
CA LEU A 136 -2.32 13.73 11.07
C LEU A 136 -2.63 12.22 10.99
N SER A 137 -3.66 11.76 11.70
CA SER A 137 -4.12 10.37 11.63
C SER A 137 -4.55 9.99 10.21
N LEU A 138 -5.31 10.84 9.54
CA LEU A 138 -5.72 10.63 8.14
C LEU A 138 -4.53 10.67 7.18
N ALA A 139 -3.58 11.59 7.39
CA ALA A 139 -2.35 11.66 6.61
C ALA A 139 -1.53 10.37 6.73
N CYS A 140 -1.36 9.83 7.95
CA CYS A 140 -0.69 8.56 8.17
C CYS A 140 -1.43 7.38 7.53
N GLU A 141 -2.77 7.35 7.60
CA GLU A 141 -3.59 6.31 6.98
C GLU A 141 -3.48 6.34 5.44
N LEU A 142 -3.43 7.51 4.83
CA LEU A 142 -3.15 7.65 3.41
C LEU A 142 -1.76 7.16 3.02
N LEU A 143 -0.73 7.48 3.80
CA LEU A 143 0.62 6.96 3.57
C LEU A 143 0.66 5.44 3.69
N LEU A 144 -0.06 4.86 4.66
CA LEU A 144 -0.18 3.41 4.83
C LEU A 144 -0.88 2.75 3.64
N THR A 145 -1.98 3.32 3.15
CA THR A 145 -2.70 2.77 1.97
C THR A 145 -1.85 2.82 0.70
N THR A 146 -1.09 3.90 0.50
CA THR A 146 -0.10 4.03 -0.58
C THR A 146 0.97 2.96 -0.50
N ALA A 147 1.49 2.74 0.70
CA ALA A 147 2.53 1.76 0.90
C ALA A 147 2.00 0.34 0.67
N ALA A 148 0.75 0.07 1.07
CA ALA A 148 0.07 -1.19 0.77
C ALA A 148 -0.14 -1.39 -0.75
N THR A 149 -0.50 -0.36 -1.52
CA THR A 149 -0.61 -0.48 -2.99
C THR A 149 0.76 -0.70 -3.64
N ALA A 150 1.82 -0.05 -3.14
CA ALA A 150 3.19 -0.29 -3.58
C ALA A 150 3.69 -1.71 -3.26
N LEU A 151 3.29 -2.32 -2.14
CA LEU A 151 3.59 -3.73 -1.86
C LEU A 151 2.84 -4.68 -2.81
N ARG A 152 1.58 -4.38 -3.12
CA ARG A 152 0.76 -5.18 -4.05
C ARG A 152 1.34 -5.16 -5.46
N SER A 153 1.88 -4.02 -5.92
CA SER A 153 2.53 -3.95 -7.23
C SER A 153 3.79 -4.83 -7.32
N GLN A 154 4.43 -5.13 -6.18
CA GLN A 154 5.56 -6.07 -6.09
C GLN A 154 5.13 -7.53 -5.89
N VAL A 155 3.85 -7.87 -6.10
CA VAL A 155 3.28 -9.22 -5.92
C VAL A 155 3.32 -9.69 -4.44
N ARG A 156 3.52 -8.77 -3.47
CA ARG A 156 3.54 -9.08 -2.03
C ARG A 156 2.18 -8.82 -1.37
N ASN A 157 1.12 -9.38 -1.96
CA ASN A 157 -0.26 -9.19 -1.51
C ASN A 157 -0.47 -9.63 -0.06
N VAL A 158 0.20 -10.71 0.36
CA VAL A 158 0.12 -11.26 1.73
C VAL A 158 0.64 -10.24 2.76
N ALA A 159 1.80 -9.62 2.50
CA ALA A 159 2.39 -8.64 3.42
C ALA A 159 1.51 -7.38 3.55
N ALA A 160 0.94 -6.91 2.44
CA ALA A 160 0.03 -5.76 2.44
C ALA A 160 -1.25 -6.06 3.24
N ALA A 161 -1.82 -7.26 3.10
CA ALA A 161 -2.99 -7.69 3.87
C ALA A 161 -2.69 -7.74 5.37
N TRP A 162 -1.59 -8.40 5.76
CA TRP A 162 -1.16 -8.47 7.15
C TRP A 162 -0.94 -7.10 7.78
N LEU A 163 -0.30 -6.18 7.05
CA LEU A 163 -0.08 -4.82 7.53
C LEU A 163 -1.42 -4.12 7.86
N GLN A 164 -2.39 -4.20 6.96
CA GLN A 164 -3.71 -3.58 7.15
C GLN A 164 -4.48 -4.22 8.31
N ILE A 165 -4.45 -5.55 8.40
CA ILE A 165 -5.09 -6.31 9.49
C ILE A 165 -4.46 -5.93 10.83
N SER A 166 -3.12 -5.83 10.90
CA SER A 166 -2.41 -5.47 12.12
C SER A 166 -2.74 -4.05 12.59
N VAL A 167 -2.86 -3.08 11.68
CA VAL A 167 -3.23 -1.70 12.05
C VAL A 167 -4.67 -1.61 12.53
N ALA A 168 -5.61 -2.25 11.83
CA ALA A 168 -7.01 -2.28 12.24
C ALA A 168 -7.18 -3.02 13.59
N GLY A 169 -6.52 -4.17 13.73
CA GLY A 169 -6.52 -4.97 14.95
C GLY A 169 -5.89 -4.25 16.13
N LEU A 170 -4.76 -3.56 15.93
CA LEU A 170 -4.10 -2.74 16.96
C LEU A 170 -5.00 -1.58 17.40
N THR A 171 -5.67 -0.92 16.46
CA THR A 171 -6.61 0.17 16.77
C THR A 171 -7.72 -0.35 17.68
N LEU A 172 -8.37 -1.46 17.27
CA LEU A 172 -9.43 -2.10 18.05
C LEU A 172 -8.93 -2.54 19.44
N LEU A 173 -7.75 -3.15 19.51
CA LEU A 173 -7.14 -3.61 20.75
C LEU A 173 -6.89 -2.44 21.72
N LEU A 174 -6.33 -1.33 21.24
CA LEU A 174 -6.08 -0.13 22.04
C LEU A 174 -7.37 0.47 22.59
N ILE A 175 -8.42 0.52 21.76
CA ILE A 175 -9.75 1.00 22.17
C ILE A 175 -10.34 0.12 23.26
N VAL A 176 -10.25 -1.21 23.13
CA VAL A 176 -10.83 -2.15 24.11
C VAL A 176 -10.06 -2.15 25.43
N LEU A 177 -8.72 -2.09 25.39
CA LEU A 177 -7.89 -2.23 26.59
C LEU A 177 -7.75 -0.93 27.40
N PHE A 178 -7.67 0.22 26.72
CA PHE A 178 -7.28 1.49 27.35
C PHE A 178 -8.39 2.53 27.33
N TRP A 179 -9.66 2.13 27.14
CA TRP A 179 -10.76 3.08 27.06
C TRP A 179 -10.83 4.01 28.29
N ASN A 180 -10.83 5.32 28.04
CA ASN A 180 -11.01 6.32 29.08
C ASN A 180 -12.25 7.17 28.78
N ALA A 181 -13.25 7.10 29.67
CA ALA A 181 -14.53 7.78 29.54
C ALA A 181 -14.45 9.31 29.70
N GLN A 182 -13.38 9.86 30.28
CA GLN A 182 -13.28 11.30 30.55
C GLN A 182 -13.05 12.13 29.28
N ALA A 183 -12.36 11.59 28.28
CA ALA A 183 -12.03 12.29 27.03
C ALA A 183 -12.18 11.34 25.82
N PRO A 184 -13.42 10.89 25.51
CA PRO A 184 -13.64 9.77 24.60
C PRO A 184 -13.22 10.09 23.16
N VAL A 185 -13.44 11.32 22.68
CA VAL A 185 -13.08 11.74 21.31
C VAL A 185 -11.57 11.88 21.13
N PHE A 186 -10.89 12.47 22.11
CA PHE A 186 -9.45 12.68 22.07
C PHE A 186 -8.68 11.36 22.16
N THR A 187 -9.10 10.47 23.06
CA THR A 187 -8.48 9.15 23.24
C THR A 187 -8.65 8.27 22.01
N ALA A 188 -9.84 8.20 21.42
CA ALA A 188 -10.06 7.42 20.20
C ALA A 188 -9.25 7.94 19.00
N THR A 189 -9.19 9.26 18.83
CA THR A 189 -8.37 9.89 17.77
C THR A 189 -6.89 9.62 18.01
N GLY A 190 -6.44 9.70 19.27
CA GLY A 190 -5.08 9.38 19.68
C GLY A 190 -4.71 7.91 19.42
N TYR A 191 -5.58 6.96 19.74
CA TYR A 191 -5.34 5.54 19.47
C TYR A 191 -5.28 5.24 17.98
N ARG A 192 -6.15 5.87 17.18
CA ARG A 192 -6.10 5.73 15.72
C ARG A 192 -4.80 6.30 15.15
N LEU A 193 -4.36 7.47 15.63
CA LEU A 193 -3.07 8.06 15.24
C LEU A 193 -1.90 7.14 15.63
N LEU A 194 -1.88 6.63 16.86
CA LEU A 194 -0.82 5.76 17.35
C LEU A 194 -0.74 4.45 16.56
N ALA A 195 -1.89 3.82 16.30
CA ALA A 195 -1.94 2.62 15.46
C ALA A 195 -1.48 2.89 14.02
N ALA A 196 -1.84 4.04 13.44
CA ALA A 196 -1.38 4.45 12.12
C ALA A 196 0.14 4.70 12.09
N LEU A 197 0.71 5.33 13.11
CA LEU A 197 2.14 5.55 13.25
C LEU A 197 2.90 4.21 13.39
N CYS A 198 2.41 3.30 14.23
CA CYS A 198 2.97 1.96 14.36
C CYS A 198 2.93 1.19 13.03
N GLY A 199 1.80 1.27 12.32
CA GLY A 199 1.65 0.70 10.98
C GLY A 199 2.64 1.28 9.99
N LEU A 200 2.80 2.60 9.98
CA LEU A 200 3.72 3.30 9.09
C LEU A 200 5.19 2.93 9.41
N ALA A 201 5.55 2.84 10.68
CA ALA A 201 6.88 2.38 11.11
C ALA A 201 7.16 0.94 10.67
N LEU A 202 6.22 0.02 10.91
CA LEU A 202 6.32 -1.37 10.45
C LEU A 202 6.44 -1.45 8.93
N MET A 203 5.70 -0.61 8.22
CA MET A 203 5.72 -0.57 6.78
C MET A 203 7.04 -0.04 6.20
N LEU A 204 7.56 1.07 6.74
CA LEU A 204 8.87 1.59 6.36
C LEU A 204 9.97 0.56 6.64
N TRP A 205 9.86 -0.18 7.74
CA TRP A 205 10.76 -1.28 8.05
C TRP A 205 10.67 -2.42 7.01
N LEU A 206 9.46 -2.87 6.66
CA LEU A 206 9.23 -3.88 5.62
C LEU A 206 9.73 -3.44 4.24
N LEU A 207 9.49 -2.19 3.86
CA LEU A 207 9.94 -1.63 2.59
C LEU A 207 11.47 -1.57 2.54
N ARG A 208 12.11 -1.09 3.61
CA ARG A 208 13.57 -1.05 3.72
C ARG A 208 14.18 -2.45 3.64
N HIS A 209 13.56 -3.43 4.31
CA HIS A 209 14.02 -4.82 4.27
C HIS A 209 13.86 -5.43 2.87
N THR A 210 12.75 -5.14 2.19
CA THR A 210 12.47 -5.61 0.83
C THR A 210 13.45 -5.04 -0.18
N LEU A 211 13.72 -3.73 -0.10
CA LEU A 211 14.71 -3.08 -0.96
C LEU A 211 16.09 -3.70 -0.73
N ARG A 212 16.52 -3.92 0.51
CA ARG A 212 17.81 -4.58 0.79
C ARG A 212 17.95 -5.97 0.13
N LEU A 213 16.86 -6.73 0.02
CA LEU A 213 16.87 -8.05 -0.61
C LEU A 213 17.02 -7.99 -2.13
N ILE A 214 16.35 -7.04 -2.80
CA ILE A 214 16.45 -6.85 -4.26
C ILE A 214 17.84 -6.33 -4.65
N TRP A 215 18.44 -5.50 -3.79
CA TRP A 215 19.76 -4.90 -4.02
C TRP A 215 20.94 -5.86 -3.85
N ARG A 216 20.71 -7.13 -3.49
CA ARG A 216 21.72 -8.16 -3.67
C ARG A 216 21.55 -8.68 -5.09
N PRO A 217 22.35 -8.23 -6.08
CA PRO A 217 22.32 -8.87 -7.39
C PRO A 217 22.62 -10.34 -7.12
N ALA A 218 21.64 -11.22 -7.34
CA ALA A 218 21.94 -12.63 -7.44
C ALA A 218 23.04 -12.67 -8.50
N PRO A 219 24.25 -13.17 -8.20
CA PRO A 219 25.26 -13.31 -9.23
C PRO A 219 24.56 -14.12 -10.30
N LEU A 220 24.36 -13.50 -11.46
CA LEU A 220 23.85 -14.19 -12.64
C LEU A 220 24.84 -15.32 -12.82
N ARG A 221 24.50 -16.51 -12.30
CA ARG A 221 25.11 -17.76 -12.69
C ARG A 221 24.62 -17.89 -14.10
N ILE A 222 25.32 -17.21 -15.00
CA ILE A 222 25.38 -17.54 -16.41
C ILE A 222 25.88 -18.97 -16.34
N ARG A 223 24.92 -19.89 -16.25
CA ARG A 223 25.18 -21.29 -16.45
C ARG A 223 25.49 -21.29 -17.94
N CYS A 224 26.76 -21.05 -18.27
CA CYS A 224 27.32 -21.45 -19.53
C CYS A 224 27.03 -22.95 -19.55
N SER A 225 25.88 -23.33 -20.11
CA SER A 225 25.74 -24.64 -20.68
C SER A 225 26.85 -24.67 -21.70
N ALA A 226 27.99 -25.22 -21.30
CA ALA A 226 29.00 -25.68 -22.21
C ALA A 226 28.24 -26.61 -23.15
N SER A 227 27.85 -26.06 -24.30
CA SER A 227 27.39 -26.87 -25.40
C SER A 227 28.57 -27.78 -25.70
N PRO A 228 28.46 -29.11 -25.49
CA PRO A 228 29.55 -29.98 -25.81
C PRO A 228 29.66 -29.98 -27.33
N ALA A 229 30.68 -29.27 -27.82
CA ALA A 229 31.42 -29.58 -29.02
C ALA A 229 30.58 -30.18 -30.17
N SER A 230 29.97 -29.32 -30.99
CA SER A 230 30.01 -29.55 -32.43
C SER A 230 30.98 -28.54 -33.03
N ILE A 231 32.23 -28.97 -33.03
CA ILE A 231 33.37 -28.43 -33.75
C ILE A 231 32.99 -28.33 -35.24
N LEU A 232 32.82 -27.11 -35.75
CA LEU A 232 33.46 -26.59 -36.97
C LEU A 232 32.72 -25.36 -37.51
N SER A 233 33.51 -24.29 -37.66
CA SER A 233 33.34 -23.18 -38.61
C SER A 233 32.01 -22.42 -38.60
N GLN A 234 32.00 -21.24 -37.96
CA GLN A 234 31.77 -20.01 -38.71
C GLN A 234 32.16 -18.77 -37.91
N THR A 235 33.18 -18.13 -38.46
CA THR A 235 33.73 -16.80 -38.25
C THR A 235 32.71 -15.68 -38.48
N CYS A 236 32.93 -14.54 -37.80
CA CYS A 236 32.49 -13.19 -38.13
C CYS A 236 30.96 -12.92 -38.03
N TRP A 237 30.45 -11.91 -37.32
CA TRP A 237 30.94 -10.54 -37.18
C TRP A 237 30.52 -9.97 -35.82
N ALA A 238 31.50 -9.38 -35.11
CA ALA A 238 31.24 -8.38 -34.10
C ALA A 238 30.70 -7.12 -34.79
N MET A 239 29.53 -6.63 -34.37
CA MET A 239 29.14 -5.23 -34.57
C MET A 239 29.12 -4.52 -33.22
N PRO A 240 29.90 -3.44 -33.03
CA PRO A 240 29.70 -2.52 -31.93
C PRO A 240 28.56 -1.57 -32.30
N VAL A 241 27.41 -1.66 -31.63
CA VAL A 241 26.40 -0.59 -31.67
C VAL A 241 26.80 0.45 -30.64
N CYS A 242 27.43 1.51 -31.12
CA CYS A 242 27.51 2.79 -30.42
C CYS A 242 26.09 3.36 -30.28
N VAL A 243 25.61 3.52 -29.05
CA VAL A 243 24.50 4.43 -28.75
C VAL A 243 25.14 5.71 -28.21
N GLN A 244 25.11 6.77 -29.03
CA GLN A 244 25.42 8.12 -28.59
C GLN A 244 24.31 8.62 -27.65
N ILE A 245 24.72 9.10 -26.48
CA ILE A 245 23.96 10.01 -25.61
C ILE A 245 24.36 11.44 -26.02
#